data_AF-A0A3P6ERG0-F1
#
_entry.id   AF-A0A3P6ERG0-F1
#
_cell.length_a   1.000
_cell.length_b   1.000
_cell.length_c   1.000
_cell.angle_alpha   90.00
_cell.angle_beta   90.00
_cell.angle_gamma   90.00
#
_symmetry.space_group_name_H-M   'P 1'
#
loop_
_entity.id
_entity.type
_entity.pdbx_description
1 polymer ?
#
loop_
_entity_poly.entity_id
_entity_poly.type
_entity_poly.pdbx_seq_one_letter_code
_entity_poly.pdbx_strand_id
1 'polypeptide(L)'
;MAEQANLVFHNKVIDGTAIKRLISRLIDHFGMAYTSHILDQVKTLGFQQATATSISLGIDDLLTIPSKGWLVQDAEQQSLILEKHHHYGNVHAVEKLRQSIEIWYATSEYLRQKMNPNFRMTDPFNPVHMMSFLGARGNASQVHQLVGMRGLMSDPQGQMIDLPIQSNLREGLSLTEYIISCYGARKGVVDTAVRTSDAGYLTRRLVEVVQHIVVRRTDCGTIRGISVSPRNKSRMMSERIFIQTLIGRVLADDIYI
;
A
#
# COMPACT_ATOMS: atom_id res chain seq x y z
N MET A 1 24.45 -37.65 -23.52
CA MET A 1 24.47 -36.23 -23.95
C MET A 1 23.34 -35.56 -23.20
N ALA A 2 23.68 -34.84 -22.13
CA ALA A 2 22.68 -34.18 -21.28
C ALA A 2 21.98 -33.11 -22.12
N GLU A 3 20.65 -33.19 -22.21
CA GLU A 3 19.83 -32.09 -22.70
C GLU A 3 20.26 -30.83 -21.94
N GLN A 4 20.66 -29.79 -22.68
CA GLN A 4 20.85 -28.46 -22.12
C GLN A 4 19.52 -28.08 -21.46
N ALA A 5 19.46 -28.24 -20.13
CA ALA A 5 18.42 -27.63 -19.34
C ALA A 5 18.41 -26.16 -19.77
N ASN A 6 17.32 -25.73 -20.40
CA ASN A 6 17.09 -24.33 -20.70
C ASN A 6 17.15 -23.58 -19.37
N LEU A 7 18.34 -23.11 -19.01
CA LEU A 7 18.58 -22.31 -17.82
C LEU A 7 17.69 -21.09 -17.99
N VAL A 8 16.57 -21.08 -17.27
CA VAL A 8 15.57 -20.02 -17.34
C VAL A 8 16.25 -18.75 -16.83
N PHE A 9 16.80 -17.97 -17.76
CA PHE A 9 17.48 -16.73 -17.46
C PHE A 9 16.44 -15.63 -17.20
N HIS A 10 16.47 -15.06 -16.00
CA HIS A 10 15.57 -13.99 -15.59
C HIS A 10 16.28 -12.63 -15.62
N ASN A 11 16.20 -11.93 -16.75
CA ASN A 11 16.77 -10.59 -16.90
C ASN A 11 15.78 -9.48 -16.51
N LYS A 12 15.38 -9.44 -15.24
CA LYS A 12 14.51 -8.37 -14.71
C LYS A 12 14.93 -8.02 -13.30
N VAL A 13 14.75 -6.74 -12.93
CA VAL A 13 14.87 -6.31 -11.54
C VAL A 13 13.86 -7.09 -10.69
N ILE A 14 14.36 -7.75 -9.65
CA ILE A 14 13.54 -8.56 -8.75
C ILE A 14 13.06 -7.67 -7.60
N ASP A 15 11.84 -7.15 -7.72
CA ASP A 15 11.13 -6.50 -6.61
C ASP A 15 10.39 -7.51 -5.71
N GLY A 16 9.85 -7.04 -4.59
CA GLY A 16 9.11 -7.86 -3.63
C GLY A 16 7.87 -8.57 -4.22
N THR A 17 7.34 -8.14 -5.36
CA THR A 17 6.24 -8.82 -6.07
C THR A 17 6.76 -9.84 -7.09
N ALA A 18 7.86 -9.51 -7.77
CA ALA A 18 8.54 -10.36 -8.73
C ALA A 18 9.10 -11.61 -8.05
N ILE A 19 9.66 -11.48 -6.84
CA ILE A 19 10.16 -12.64 -6.09
C ILE A 19 9.02 -13.61 -5.74
N LYS A 20 7.84 -13.12 -5.34
CA LYS A 20 6.66 -13.97 -5.08
C LYS A 20 6.21 -14.72 -6.32
N ARG A 21 6.23 -14.06 -7.49
CA ARG A 21 5.90 -14.69 -8.78
C ARG A 21 6.93 -15.75 -9.16
N LEU A 22 8.22 -15.48 -8.91
CA LEU A 22 9.29 -16.43 -9.16
C LEU A 22 9.13 -17.66 -8.26
N ILE A 23 8.86 -17.48 -6.97
CA ILE A 23 8.57 -18.57 -6.03
C ILE A 23 7.38 -19.39 -6.51
N SER A 24 6.29 -18.75 -6.92
CA SER A 24 5.10 -19.46 -7.40
C SER A 24 5.43 -20.36 -8.59
N ARG A 25 6.20 -19.85 -9.57
CA ARG A 25 6.66 -20.64 -10.73
C ARG A 25 7.58 -21.78 -10.33
N LEU A 26 8.46 -21.58 -9.35
CA LEU A 26 9.33 -22.66 -8.85
C LEU A 26 8.50 -23.78 -8.22
N ILE A 27 7.45 -23.43 -7.45
CA ILE A 27 6.52 -24.41 -6.88
C ILE A 27 5.81 -25.18 -7.99
N ASP A 28 5.32 -24.48 -9.03
CA ASP A 28 4.60 -25.11 -10.15
C ASP A 28 5.49 -26.07 -10.96
N HIS A 29 6.78 -25.75 -11.14
CA HIS A 29 7.70 -26.54 -11.97
C HIS A 29 8.45 -27.64 -11.20
N PHE A 30 8.88 -27.38 -9.96
CA PHE A 30 9.75 -28.26 -9.20
C PHE A 30 9.11 -28.83 -7.92
N GLY A 31 7.91 -28.38 -7.56
CA GLY A 31 7.22 -28.78 -6.34
C GLY A 31 7.75 -28.09 -5.08
N MET A 32 7.06 -28.32 -3.96
CA MET A 32 7.31 -27.60 -2.70
C MET A 32 8.68 -27.92 -2.08
N ALA A 33 9.06 -29.21 -2.04
CA ALA A 33 10.27 -29.65 -1.35
C ALA A 33 11.54 -29.07 -1.99
N TYR A 34 11.66 -29.17 -3.31
CA TYR A 34 12.83 -28.65 -4.03
C TYR A 34 12.87 -27.11 -3.99
N THR A 35 11.72 -26.46 -4.10
CA THR A 35 11.62 -24.99 -3.98
C THR A 35 12.11 -24.49 -2.63
N SER A 36 11.85 -25.22 -1.53
CA SER A 36 12.37 -24.84 -0.20
C SER A 36 13.89 -24.78 -0.17
N HIS A 37 14.58 -25.76 -0.76
CA HIS A 37 16.04 -25.77 -0.82
C HIS A 37 16.59 -24.61 -1.67
N ILE A 38 15.97 -24.31 -2.80
CA ILE A 38 16.32 -23.13 -3.61
C ILE A 38 16.15 -21.84 -2.80
N LEU A 39 15.05 -21.72 -2.05
CA LEU A 39 14.77 -20.52 -1.27
C LEU A 39 15.80 -20.28 -0.17
N ASP A 40 16.32 -21.33 0.45
CA ASP A 40 17.41 -21.20 1.43
C ASP A 40 18.71 -20.68 0.78
N GLN A 41 19.02 -21.11 -0.45
CA GLN A 41 20.16 -20.60 -1.21
C GLN A 41 19.95 -19.12 -1.59
N VAL A 42 18.76 -18.77 -2.08
CA VAL A 42 18.41 -17.38 -2.42
C VAL A 42 18.47 -16.47 -1.19
N LYS A 43 17.98 -16.94 -0.04
CA LYS A 43 18.08 -16.23 1.24
C LYS A 43 19.52 -15.97 1.64
N THR A 44 20.37 -17.00 1.58
CA THR A 44 21.79 -16.89 1.96
C THR A 44 22.53 -15.94 1.03
N LEU A 45 22.32 -16.05 -0.29
CA LEU A 45 22.86 -15.13 -1.28
C LEU A 45 22.37 -13.69 -1.03
N GLY A 46 21.07 -13.53 -0.76
CA GLY A 46 20.46 -12.24 -0.48
C GLY A 46 21.07 -11.55 0.74
N PHE A 47 21.31 -12.28 1.84
CA PHE A 47 22.00 -11.73 3.01
C PHE A 47 23.46 -11.37 2.71
N GLN A 48 24.21 -12.21 2.00
CA GLN A 48 25.58 -11.91 1.61
C GLN A 48 25.67 -10.64 0.76
N GLN A 49 24.80 -10.50 -0.25
CA GLN A 49 24.77 -9.32 -1.12
C GLN A 49 24.27 -8.08 -0.39
N ALA A 50 23.30 -8.21 0.53
CA ALA A 50 22.84 -7.09 1.36
C ALA A 50 23.97 -6.57 2.27
N THR A 51 24.79 -7.47 2.84
CA THR A 51 25.96 -7.07 3.61
C THR A 51 27.04 -6.44 2.74
N ALA A 52 27.35 -7.05 1.58
CA ALA A 52 28.37 -6.53 0.65
C ALA A 52 28.03 -5.14 0.09
N THR A 53 26.74 -4.89 -0.20
CA THR A 53 26.26 -3.58 -0.68
C THR A 53 26.26 -2.52 0.41
N SER A 54 26.25 -2.92 1.70
CA SER A 54 26.41 -2.01 2.85
C SER A 54 25.51 -0.78 2.79
N ILE A 55 24.24 -0.98 2.40
CA ILE A 55 23.26 0.11 2.27
C ILE A 55 22.99 0.68 3.67
N SER A 56 23.26 1.98 3.83
CA SER A 56 22.95 2.76 5.03
C SER A 56 21.89 3.81 4.71
N LEU A 57 21.33 4.44 5.74
CA LEU A 57 20.37 5.53 5.63
C LEU A 57 20.86 6.72 6.46
N GLY A 58 21.19 7.81 5.79
CA GLY A 58 21.52 9.09 6.37
C GLY A 58 20.38 10.12 6.25
N ILE A 59 20.55 11.26 6.91
CA ILE A 59 19.62 12.41 6.77
C ILE A 59 19.69 13.02 5.36
N ASP A 60 20.85 12.93 4.71
CA ASP A 60 21.06 13.48 3.37
C ASP A 60 20.31 12.70 2.30
N ASP A 61 20.05 11.41 2.52
CA ASP A 61 19.28 10.54 1.63
C ASP A 61 17.79 10.95 1.54
N LEU A 62 17.30 11.72 2.52
CA LEU A 62 15.91 12.17 2.59
C LEU A 62 15.63 13.35 1.64
N LEU A 63 15.87 13.17 0.34
CA LEU A 63 15.78 14.26 -0.65
C LEU A 63 14.38 14.87 -0.73
N THR A 64 14.26 16.15 -0.36
CA THR A 64 13.03 16.94 -0.48
C THR A 64 12.75 17.28 -1.94
N ILE A 65 11.49 17.27 -2.35
CA ILE A 65 11.12 17.63 -3.72
C ILE A 65 11.28 19.15 -3.91
N PRO A 66 12.04 19.63 -4.93
CA PRO A 66 12.22 21.06 -5.18
C PRO A 66 10.90 21.82 -5.40
N SER A 67 9.89 21.15 -5.95
CA SER A 67 8.57 21.73 -6.18
C SER A 67 7.74 22.00 -4.93
N LYS A 68 8.15 21.49 -3.76
CA LYS A 68 7.37 21.62 -2.52
C LYS A 68 7.09 23.07 -2.15
N GLY A 69 8.12 23.93 -2.18
CA GLY A 69 8.00 25.31 -1.72
C GLY A 69 6.92 26.09 -2.46
N TRP A 70 6.92 26.04 -3.79
CA TRP A 70 5.91 26.76 -4.58
C TRP A 70 4.51 26.15 -4.47
N LEU A 71 4.39 24.82 -4.34
CA LEU A 71 3.10 24.14 -4.18
C LEU A 71 2.41 24.50 -2.86
N VAL A 72 3.19 24.58 -1.77
CA VAL A 72 2.68 24.99 -0.48
C VAL A 72 2.27 26.46 -0.53
N GLN A 73 3.09 27.33 -1.13
CA GLN A 73 2.75 28.75 -1.29
C GLN A 73 1.48 28.97 -2.13
N ASP A 74 1.29 28.22 -3.22
CA ASP A 74 0.07 28.28 -4.03
C ASP A 74 -1.17 27.87 -3.21
N ALA A 75 -1.07 26.77 -2.44
CA ALA A 75 -2.15 26.33 -1.56
C ALA A 75 -2.48 27.35 -0.44
N GLU A 76 -1.47 28.02 0.11
CA GLU A 76 -1.66 29.11 1.09
C GLU A 76 -2.35 30.32 0.47
N GLN A 77 -1.97 30.71 -0.74
CA GLN A 77 -2.62 31.80 -1.47
C GLN A 77 -4.09 31.50 -1.75
N GLN A 78 -4.40 30.27 -2.19
CA GLN A 78 -5.78 29.83 -2.40
C GLN A 78 -6.58 29.84 -1.08
N SER A 79 -5.97 29.39 0.02
CA SER A 79 -6.59 29.42 1.35
C SER A 79 -6.91 30.85 1.80
N LEU A 80 -6.01 31.81 1.53
CA LEU A 80 -6.21 33.22 1.85
C LEU A 80 -7.30 33.88 1.00
N ILE A 81 -7.45 33.48 -0.26
CA ILE A 81 -8.55 33.91 -1.13
C ILE A 81 -9.89 33.38 -0.60
N LEU A 82 -9.95 32.11 -0.19
CA LEU A 82 -11.14 31.52 0.44
C LEU A 82 -11.53 32.24 1.73
N GLU A 83 -10.54 32.62 2.55
CA GLU A 83 -10.78 33.40 3.77
C GLU A 83 -11.40 34.76 3.46
N LYS A 84 -10.91 35.47 2.43
CA LYS A 84 -11.51 36.74 1.98
C LYS A 84 -12.94 36.55 1.48
N HIS A 85 -13.21 35.51 0.69
CA HIS A 85 -14.57 35.23 0.21
C HIS A 85 -15.54 34.92 1.36
N HIS A 86 -15.07 34.22 2.39
CA HIS A 86 -15.85 33.99 3.60
C HIS A 86 -16.13 35.31 4.34
N HIS A 87 -15.13 36.17 4.49
CA HIS A 87 -15.29 37.49 5.12
C HIS A 87 -16.26 38.41 4.36
N TYR A 88 -16.32 38.30 3.04
CA TYR A 88 -17.30 39.03 2.22
C TYR A 88 -18.71 38.41 2.22
N GLY A 89 -18.91 37.27 2.89
CA GLY A 89 -20.20 36.57 2.95
C GLY A 89 -20.54 35.76 1.69
N ASN A 90 -19.58 35.54 0.79
CA ASN A 90 -19.80 34.80 -0.45
C ASN A 90 -19.79 33.27 -0.25
N VAL A 91 -19.17 32.79 0.82
CA VAL A 91 -18.96 31.35 1.08
C VAL A 91 -19.33 31.01 2.51
N HIS A 92 -20.11 29.95 2.70
CA HIS A 92 -20.49 29.49 4.03
C HIS A 92 -19.33 28.79 4.77
N ALA A 93 -19.35 28.77 6.10
CA ALA A 93 -18.25 28.20 6.89
C ALA A 93 -17.97 26.72 6.58
N VAL A 94 -19.03 25.93 6.35
CA VAL A 94 -18.91 24.51 5.98
C VAL A 94 -18.29 24.33 4.60
N GLU A 95 -18.65 25.19 3.64
CA GLU A 95 -18.08 25.14 2.29
C GLU A 95 -16.62 25.56 2.28
N LYS A 96 -16.26 26.59 3.06
CA LYS A 96 -14.86 27.00 3.29
C LYS A 96 -14.04 25.82 3.79
N LEU A 97 -14.50 25.14 4.84
CA LEU A 97 -13.79 24.00 5.42
C LEU A 97 -13.60 22.88 4.39
N ARG A 98 -14.66 22.53 3.66
CA ARG A 98 -14.58 21.49 2.62
C ARG A 98 -13.59 21.84 1.52
N GLN A 99 -13.62 23.08 1.01
CA GLN A 99 -12.72 23.53 -0.05
C GLN A 99 -11.27 23.60 0.42
N SER A 100 -11.03 24.07 1.64
CA SER A 100 -9.70 24.07 2.27
C SER A 100 -9.12 22.65 2.36
N ILE A 101 -9.92 21.69 2.86
CA ILE A 101 -9.52 20.28 2.93
C ILE A 101 -9.18 19.73 1.53
N GLU A 102 -9.99 20.05 0.52
CA GLU A 102 -9.78 19.58 -0.85
C GLU A 102 -8.48 20.11 -1.46
N ILE A 103 -8.19 21.40 -1.27
CA ILE A 103 -6.94 22.02 -1.73
C ILE A 103 -5.73 21.34 -1.09
N TRP A 104 -5.71 21.24 0.24
CA TRP A 104 -4.57 20.63 0.94
C TRP A 104 -4.42 19.14 0.66
N TYR A 105 -5.53 18.41 0.48
CA TYR A 105 -5.50 17.02 0.07
C TYR A 105 -4.93 16.86 -1.34
N ALA A 106 -5.38 17.67 -2.30
CA ALA A 106 -4.89 17.65 -3.68
C ALA A 106 -3.40 17.97 -3.76
N THR A 107 -2.93 18.99 -3.04
CA THR A 107 -1.51 19.36 -2.97
C THR A 107 -0.66 18.25 -2.36
N SER A 108 -1.12 17.62 -1.27
CA SER A 108 -0.43 16.49 -0.64
C SER A 108 -0.32 15.29 -1.59
N GLU A 109 -1.43 14.96 -2.26
CA GLU A 109 -1.49 13.83 -3.17
C GLU A 109 -0.62 14.06 -4.42
N TYR A 110 -0.61 15.29 -4.95
CA TYR A 110 0.28 15.67 -6.05
C TYR A 110 1.76 15.54 -5.66
N LEU A 111 2.14 16.02 -4.47
CA LEU A 111 3.49 15.84 -3.94
C LEU A 111 3.85 14.36 -3.82
N ARG A 112 2.93 13.54 -3.29
CA ARG A 112 3.13 12.09 -3.15
C ARG A 112 3.38 11.42 -4.50
N GLN A 113 2.63 11.80 -5.54
CA GLN A 113 2.79 11.24 -6.89
C GLN A 113 4.10 11.68 -7.55
N LYS A 114 4.58 12.90 -7.28
CA LYS A 114 5.84 13.42 -7.82
C LYS A 114 7.10 12.85 -7.15
N MET A 115 6.99 12.19 -5.99
CA MET A 115 8.16 11.63 -5.30
C MET A 115 8.89 10.55 -6.08
N ASN A 116 8.17 9.52 -6.54
CA ASN A 116 8.78 8.41 -7.27
C ASN A 116 9.54 8.87 -8.54
N PRO A 117 8.97 9.69 -9.44
CA PRO A 117 9.73 10.19 -10.58
C PRO A 117 10.90 11.09 -10.14
N ASN A 118 10.79 11.86 -9.06
CA ASN A 118 11.90 12.67 -8.55
C ASN A 118 13.09 11.80 -8.15
N PHE A 119 12.87 10.75 -7.35
CA PHE A 119 13.95 9.81 -6.99
C PHE A 119 14.57 9.15 -8.21
N ARG A 120 13.76 8.72 -9.20
CA ARG A 120 14.26 8.12 -10.44
C ARG A 120 15.09 9.08 -11.30
N MET A 121 14.83 10.38 -11.23
CA MET A 121 15.56 11.38 -12.01
C MET A 121 16.83 11.85 -11.29
N THR A 122 16.77 12.02 -9.97
CA THR A 122 17.89 12.55 -9.17
C THR A 122 18.90 11.47 -8.80
N ASP A 123 18.44 10.39 -8.16
CA ASP A 123 19.30 9.29 -7.72
C ASP A 123 18.50 7.98 -7.60
N PRO A 124 18.51 7.14 -8.65
CA PRO A 124 17.83 5.85 -8.64
C PRO A 124 18.31 4.88 -7.55
N PHE A 125 19.57 5.04 -7.11
CA PHE A 125 20.22 4.19 -6.12
C PHE A 125 20.10 4.74 -4.70
N ASN A 126 19.29 5.77 -4.49
CA ASN A 126 19.01 6.29 -3.17
C ASN A 126 18.46 5.18 -2.25
N PRO A 127 19.01 4.99 -1.04
CA PRO A 127 18.57 3.96 -0.08
C PRO A 127 17.07 4.00 0.24
N VAL A 128 16.49 5.18 0.41
CA VAL A 128 15.05 5.38 0.67
C VAL A 128 14.23 4.85 -0.50
N HIS A 129 14.67 5.15 -1.73
CA HIS A 129 14.01 4.72 -2.94
C HIS A 129 14.07 3.20 -3.09
N MET A 130 15.26 2.62 -2.92
CA MET A 130 15.47 1.16 -2.99
C MET A 130 14.63 0.41 -1.94
N MET A 131 14.60 0.87 -0.69
CA MET A 131 13.86 0.18 0.37
C MET A 131 12.34 0.23 0.14
N SER A 132 11.80 1.41 -0.18
CA SER A 132 10.35 1.62 -0.19
C SER A 132 9.70 1.23 -1.52
N PHE A 133 10.30 1.56 -2.66
CA PHE A 133 9.67 1.33 -3.97
C PHE A 133 9.96 -0.07 -4.55
N LEU A 134 11.06 -0.72 -4.15
CA LEU A 134 11.30 -2.14 -4.50
C LEU A 134 10.57 -3.10 -3.55
N GLY A 135 9.87 -2.58 -2.54
CA GLY A 135 9.03 -3.35 -1.63
C GLY A 135 9.80 -4.15 -0.58
N ALA A 136 11.03 -3.73 -0.23
CA ALA A 136 11.80 -4.35 0.84
C ALA A 136 11.27 -3.91 2.22
N ARG A 137 11.16 -2.60 2.45
CA ARG A 137 10.59 -2.01 3.66
C ARG A 137 10.21 -0.56 3.42
N GLY A 138 9.04 -0.18 3.91
CA GLY A 138 8.55 1.18 3.75
C GLY A 138 7.47 1.28 2.68
N ASN A 139 6.59 2.26 2.82
CA ASN A 139 5.56 2.59 1.83
C ASN A 139 5.82 4.00 1.29
N ALA A 140 5.38 4.29 0.07
CA ALA A 140 5.39 5.63 -0.52
C ALA A 140 4.74 6.68 0.41
N SER A 141 3.68 6.32 1.14
CA SER A 141 3.06 7.21 2.14
C SER A 141 3.98 7.52 3.33
N GLN A 142 4.84 6.59 3.74
CA GLN A 142 5.81 6.83 4.83
C GLN A 142 6.97 7.69 4.35
N VAL A 143 7.45 7.45 3.13
CA VAL A 143 8.42 8.35 2.47
C VAL A 143 7.83 9.75 2.33
N HIS A 144 6.55 9.85 2.00
CA HIS A 144 5.86 11.14 1.89
C HIS A 144 5.88 11.97 3.16
N GLN A 145 5.76 11.32 4.32
CA GLN A 145 5.85 11.98 5.63
C GLN A 145 7.29 12.41 5.98
N LEU A 146 8.31 11.74 5.43
CA LEU A 146 9.72 12.08 5.67
C LEU A 146 10.17 13.29 4.85
N VAL A 147 9.79 13.36 3.57
CA VAL A 147 10.35 14.36 2.62
C VAL A 147 9.32 15.28 1.97
N GLY A 148 8.03 14.96 2.04
CA GLY A 148 6.95 15.77 1.44
C GLY A 148 6.36 16.76 2.40
N MET A 149 5.05 16.66 2.57
CA MET A 149 4.27 17.31 3.63
C MET A 149 3.54 16.21 4.39
N ARG A 150 3.38 16.35 5.70
CA ARG A 150 2.62 15.36 6.48
C ARG A 150 1.11 15.45 6.19
N GLY A 151 0.63 16.64 5.85
CA GLY A 151 -0.74 16.89 5.37
C GLY A 151 -1.76 17.03 6.50
N LEU A 152 -3.02 16.76 6.16
CA LEU A 152 -4.14 16.93 7.07
C LEU A 152 -4.24 15.79 8.08
N MET A 153 -4.70 16.12 9.28
CA MET A 153 -4.96 15.18 10.36
C MET A 153 -6.41 15.23 10.80
N SER A 154 -6.90 14.13 11.35
CA SER A 154 -8.22 14.07 11.96
C SER A 154 -8.13 14.32 13.46
N ASP A 155 -9.16 14.95 14.00
CA ASP A 155 -9.38 15.06 15.44
C ASP A 155 -9.76 13.69 16.05
N PRO A 156 -9.84 13.57 17.39
CA PRO A 156 -10.30 12.36 18.06
C PRO A 156 -11.70 11.90 17.61
N GLN A 157 -12.57 12.82 17.22
CA GLN A 157 -13.94 12.58 16.75
C GLN A 157 -13.99 12.09 15.29
N GLY A 158 -12.89 12.20 14.54
CA GLY A 158 -12.79 11.84 13.12
C GLY A 158 -13.08 12.97 12.14
N GLN A 159 -13.24 14.21 12.60
CA GLN A 159 -13.35 15.39 11.75
C GLN A 159 -11.96 15.83 11.29
N MET A 160 -11.85 16.29 10.05
CA MET A 160 -10.58 16.80 9.52
C MET A 160 -10.30 18.19 10.09
N ILE A 161 -9.08 18.39 10.58
CA ILE A 161 -8.62 19.67 11.11
C ILE A 161 -8.21 20.55 9.94
N ASP A 162 -8.71 21.80 9.90
CA ASP A 162 -8.46 22.79 8.83
C ASP A 162 -7.00 23.26 8.76
N LEU A 163 -6.20 22.95 9.79
CA LEU A 163 -4.78 23.31 9.84
C LEU A 163 -3.90 22.13 9.36
N PRO A 164 -3.33 22.20 8.15
CA PRO A 164 -2.45 21.16 7.63
C PRO A 164 -1.07 21.22 8.31
N ILE A 165 -0.39 20.07 8.34
CA ILE A 165 1.02 19.99 8.70
C ILE A 165 1.84 20.10 7.42
N GLN A 166 2.43 21.28 7.19
CA GLN A 166 3.18 21.60 5.99
C GLN A 166 4.61 21.05 6.07
N SER A 167 5.17 21.05 7.28
CA SER A 167 6.51 20.54 7.56
C SER A 167 6.59 19.01 7.41
N ASN A 168 7.79 18.51 7.16
CA ASN A 168 8.08 17.07 7.16
C ASN A 168 8.97 16.67 8.33
N LEU A 169 9.19 15.36 8.51
CA LEU A 169 10.02 14.86 9.60
C LEU A 169 11.51 15.20 9.45
N ARG A 170 11.98 15.51 8.23
CA ARG A 170 13.35 16.00 8.00
C ARG A 170 13.52 17.46 8.48
N GLU A 171 12.54 18.31 8.20
CA GLU A 171 12.51 19.74 8.54
C GLU A 171 12.20 19.96 10.03
N GLY A 172 11.44 19.04 10.64
CA GLY A 172 10.97 19.14 12.01
C GLY A 172 9.55 19.70 12.07
N LEU A 173 8.85 19.45 13.19
CA LEU A 173 7.48 19.92 13.41
C LEU A 173 7.47 21.05 14.44
N SER A 174 6.67 22.09 14.19
CA SER A 174 6.36 23.09 15.20
C SER A 174 5.55 22.49 16.36
N LEU A 175 5.47 23.19 17.49
CA LEU A 175 4.69 22.74 18.66
C LEU A 175 3.22 22.44 18.29
N THR A 176 2.60 23.33 17.52
CA THR A 176 1.20 23.19 17.08
C THR A 176 1.02 21.98 16.17
N GLU A 177 1.89 21.82 15.16
CA GLU A 177 1.86 20.67 14.24
C GLU A 177 2.09 19.35 14.98
N TYR A 178 3.00 19.34 15.96
CA TYR A 178 3.28 18.17 16.78
C TYR A 178 2.06 17.75 17.60
N ILE A 179 1.40 18.69 18.30
CA ILE A 179 0.19 18.42 19.08
C ILE A 179 -0.94 17.88 18.20
N ILE A 180 -1.15 18.47 17.02
CA ILE A 180 -2.16 18.01 16.06
C ILE A 180 -1.86 16.57 15.61
N SER A 181 -0.60 16.27 15.30
CA SER A 181 -0.14 14.93 14.95
C SER A 181 -0.39 13.91 16.07
N CYS A 182 -0.27 14.31 17.34
CA CYS A 182 -0.49 13.42 18.48
C CYS A 182 -1.94 12.91 18.58
N TYR A 183 -2.94 13.70 18.21
CA TYR A 183 -4.34 13.25 18.24
C TYR A 183 -4.58 12.07 17.29
N GLY A 184 -4.14 12.21 16.04
CA GLY A 184 -4.24 11.14 15.04
C GLY A 184 -3.45 9.90 15.44
N ALA A 185 -2.22 10.06 15.96
CA ALA A 185 -1.39 8.95 16.41
C ALA A 185 -2.03 8.18 17.58
N ARG A 186 -2.53 8.90 18.60
CA ARG A 186 -3.17 8.29 19.76
C ARG A 186 -4.43 7.52 19.36
N LYS A 187 -5.27 8.12 18.51
CA LYS A 187 -6.47 7.44 17.98
C LYS A 187 -6.10 6.18 17.21
N GLY A 188 -5.07 6.22 16.36
CA GLY A 188 -4.60 5.04 15.62
C GLY A 188 -4.15 3.89 16.54
N VAL A 189 -3.41 4.19 17.61
CA VAL A 189 -2.96 3.18 18.58
C VAL A 189 -4.15 2.60 19.35
N VAL A 190 -5.07 3.45 19.81
CA VAL A 190 -6.27 3.01 20.54
C VAL A 190 -7.19 2.18 19.65
N ASP A 191 -7.48 2.63 18.44
CA ASP A 191 -8.29 1.90 17.46
C ASP A 191 -7.67 0.54 17.13
N THR A 192 -6.34 0.47 17.02
CA THR A 192 -5.65 -0.80 16.77
C THR A 192 -5.81 -1.75 17.95
N ALA A 193 -5.67 -1.26 19.18
CA ALA A 193 -5.87 -2.06 20.39
C ALA A 193 -7.30 -2.59 20.49
N VAL A 194 -8.31 -1.73 20.25
CA VAL A 194 -9.73 -2.12 20.28
C VAL A 194 -10.04 -3.13 19.16
N ARG A 195 -9.64 -2.84 17.92
CA ARG A 195 -9.92 -3.71 16.76
C ARG A 195 -9.21 -5.06 16.84
N THR A 196 -8.11 -5.15 17.58
CA THR A 196 -7.43 -6.44 17.83
C THR A 196 -8.37 -7.40 18.56
N SER A 197 -9.13 -6.90 19.54
CA SER A 197 -10.11 -7.70 20.27
C SER A 197 -11.30 -8.13 19.39
N ASP A 198 -11.81 -7.22 18.55
CA ASP A 198 -12.92 -7.51 17.63
C ASP A 198 -12.55 -8.56 16.59
N ALA A 199 -11.34 -8.49 16.02
CA ALA A 199 -10.85 -9.47 15.07
C ALA A 199 -10.77 -10.87 15.70
N GLY A 200 -10.23 -10.98 16.91
CA GLY A 200 -10.17 -12.25 17.65
C GLY A 200 -11.57 -12.80 17.97
N TYR A 201 -12.49 -11.94 18.40
CA TYR A 201 -13.88 -12.31 18.66
C TYR A 201 -14.59 -12.83 17.40
N LEU A 202 -14.43 -12.12 16.27
CA LEU A 202 -15.00 -12.55 14.98
C LEU A 202 -14.45 -13.91 14.55
N THR A 203 -13.13 -14.11 14.61
CA THR A 203 -12.51 -15.41 14.27
C THR A 203 -13.05 -16.52 15.17
N ARG A 204 -13.19 -16.28 16.48
CA ARG A 204 -13.79 -17.26 17.40
C ARG A 204 -15.21 -17.63 16.99
N ARG A 205 -16.08 -16.66 16.70
CA ARG A 205 -17.46 -16.93 16.26
C ARG A 205 -17.52 -17.69 14.94
N LEU A 206 -16.66 -17.34 13.98
CA LEU A 206 -16.59 -18.05 12.70
C LEU A 206 -16.19 -19.51 12.91
N VAL A 207 -15.21 -19.77 13.79
CA VAL A 207 -14.79 -21.13 14.13
C VAL A 207 -15.90 -21.90 14.86
N GLU A 208 -16.58 -21.29 15.83
CA GLU A 208 -17.71 -21.92 16.56
C GLU A 208 -18.84 -22.38 15.62
N VAL A 209 -19.12 -21.61 14.55
CA VAL A 209 -20.11 -21.98 13.54
C VAL A 209 -19.58 -23.06 12.59
N VAL A 210 -18.34 -22.96 12.14
CA VAL A 210 -17.78 -23.82 11.06
C VAL A 210 -17.13 -25.11 11.59
N GLN A 211 -16.89 -25.25 12.90
CA GLN A 211 -16.13 -26.38 13.48
C GLN A 211 -16.67 -27.78 13.13
N HIS A 212 -17.94 -27.91 12.80
CA HIS A 212 -18.57 -29.18 12.44
C HIS A 212 -18.46 -29.53 10.94
N ILE A 213 -17.93 -28.62 10.11
CA ILE A 213 -17.76 -28.79 8.67
C ILE A 213 -16.46 -29.56 8.42
N VAL A 214 -16.58 -30.83 8.04
CA VAL A 214 -15.44 -31.72 7.74
C VAL A 214 -15.66 -32.39 6.39
N VAL A 215 -14.62 -32.45 5.56
CA VAL A 215 -14.65 -33.19 4.27
C VAL A 215 -14.65 -34.68 4.56
N ARG A 216 -15.81 -35.34 4.37
CA ARG A 216 -15.99 -36.78 4.65
C ARG A 216 -16.03 -37.66 3.41
N ARG A 217 -16.43 -37.11 2.27
CA ARG A 217 -16.60 -37.83 0.99
C ARG A 217 -15.95 -37.03 -0.12
N THR A 218 -15.39 -37.74 -1.10
CA THR A 218 -14.74 -37.14 -2.28
C THR A 218 -15.75 -36.54 -3.25
N ASP A 219 -16.85 -37.27 -3.49
CA ASP A 219 -17.96 -36.79 -4.32
C ASP A 219 -19.30 -37.04 -3.61
N CYS A 220 -20.19 -36.05 -3.70
CA CYS A 220 -21.55 -36.10 -3.17
C CYS A 220 -22.62 -36.28 -4.25
N GLY A 221 -22.24 -36.26 -5.55
CA GLY A 221 -23.15 -36.48 -6.69
C GLY A 221 -24.14 -35.34 -6.94
N THR A 222 -23.91 -34.14 -6.42
CA THR A 222 -24.81 -32.99 -6.63
C THR A 222 -24.61 -32.38 -8.01
N ILE A 223 -25.72 -32.12 -8.71
CA ILE A 223 -25.74 -31.38 -9.99
C ILE A 223 -25.85 -29.86 -9.73
N ARG A 224 -26.15 -29.45 -8.50
CA ARG A 224 -26.30 -28.02 -8.16
C ARG A 224 -24.94 -27.33 -8.08
N GLY A 225 -24.74 -26.31 -8.90
CA GLY A 225 -23.59 -25.41 -8.88
C GLY A 225 -23.98 -23.94 -8.66
N ILE A 226 -22.97 -23.08 -8.55
CA ILE A 226 -23.14 -21.62 -8.52
C ILE A 226 -22.59 -21.06 -9.83
N SER A 227 -23.42 -20.32 -10.58
CA SER A 227 -22.99 -19.67 -11.82
C SER A 227 -22.09 -18.47 -11.51
N VAL A 228 -20.83 -18.51 -11.99
CA VAL A 228 -19.88 -17.39 -11.85
C VAL A 228 -19.70 -16.74 -13.21
N SER A 229 -20.04 -15.46 -13.33
CA SER A 229 -19.87 -14.70 -14.58
C SER A 229 -18.94 -13.51 -14.36
N PRO A 230 -18.09 -13.14 -15.35
CA PRO A 230 -17.19 -11.99 -15.23
C PRO A 230 -17.95 -10.65 -15.18
N ARG A 231 -19.22 -10.66 -15.61
CA ARG A 231 -20.07 -9.47 -15.75
C ARG A 231 -21.27 -9.56 -14.82
N ASN A 232 -21.02 -9.53 -13.51
CA ASN A 232 -22.10 -9.39 -12.54
C ASN A 232 -22.69 -7.97 -12.60
N LYS A 233 -24.04 -7.87 -12.59
CA LYS A 233 -24.89 -6.73 -12.99
C LYS A 233 -24.64 -5.35 -12.32
N SER A 234 -23.66 -5.19 -11.44
CA SER A 234 -23.38 -3.92 -10.73
C SER A 234 -21.88 -3.57 -10.61
N ARG A 235 -20.96 -4.47 -10.98
CA ARG A 235 -19.52 -4.24 -10.77
C ARG A 235 -18.72 -4.95 -11.86
N MET A 236 -17.93 -4.22 -12.65
CA MET A 236 -16.90 -4.83 -13.49
C MET A 236 -15.91 -5.56 -12.57
N MET A 237 -15.95 -6.88 -12.56
CA MET A 237 -14.89 -7.66 -11.97
C MET A 237 -13.71 -7.64 -12.93
N SER A 238 -12.53 -7.28 -12.44
CA SER A 238 -11.30 -7.41 -13.23
C SER A 238 -11.07 -8.88 -13.57
N GLU A 239 -10.63 -9.17 -14.80
CA GLU A 239 -10.37 -10.53 -15.30
C GLU A 239 -9.47 -11.35 -14.35
N ARG A 240 -8.51 -10.70 -13.68
CA ARG A 240 -7.64 -11.37 -12.69
C ARG A 240 -8.40 -11.95 -11.50
N ILE A 241 -9.41 -11.24 -11.00
CA ILE A 241 -10.22 -11.69 -9.85
C ILE A 241 -11.09 -12.87 -10.28
N PHE A 242 -11.60 -12.82 -11.51
CA PHE A 242 -12.37 -13.91 -12.09
C PHE A 242 -11.53 -15.20 -12.19
N ILE A 243 -10.32 -15.12 -12.76
CA ILE A 243 -9.41 -16.27 -12.84
C ILE A 243 -9.07 -16.83 -11.45
N GLN A 244 -8.73 -15.96 -10.49
CA GLN A 244 -8.43 -16.38 -9.12
C GLN A 244 -9.61 -17.08 -8.42
N THR A 245 -10.84 -16.71 -8.76
CA THR A 245 -12.04 -17.33 -8.20
C THR A 245 -12.23 -18.76 -8.72
N LEU A 246 -11.82 -19.03 -9.96
CA LEU A 246 -11.99 -20.33 -10.62
C LEU A 246 -10.90 -21.35 -10.23
N ILE A 247 -9.69 -20.89 -9.91
CA ILE A 247 -8.57 -21.77 -9.56
C ILE A 247 -8.95 -22.68 -8.38
N GLY A 248 -8.76 -23.99 -8.54
CA GLY A 248 -9.00 -25.00 -7.51
C GLY A 248 -10.47 -25.44 -7.35
N ARG A 249 -11.40 -24.93 -8.17
CA ARG A 249 -12.80 -25.39 -8.19
C ARG A 249 -13.02 -26.48 -9.24
N VAL A 250 -14.04 -27.30 -9.02
CA VAL A 250 -14.49 -28.35 -9.96
C VAL A 250 -15.70 -27.83 -10.74
N LEU A 251 -15.79 -28.18 -12.03
CA LEU A 251 -16.92 -27.83 -12.88
C LEU A 251 -18.17 -28.62 -12.48
N ALA A 252 -19.33 -27.96 -12.48
CA ALA A 252 -20.62 -28.59 -12.21
C ALA A 252 -21.24 -29.16 -13.49
N ASP A 253 -21.13 -28.44 -14.60
CA ASP A 253 -21.64 -28.81 -15.93
C ASP A 253 -20.53 -28.66 -16.98
N ASP A 254 -20.66 -29.41 -18.07
CA ASP A 254 -19.77 -29.30 -19.23
C ASP A 254 -19.85 -27.90 -19.84
N ILE A 255 -18.69 -27.31 -20.11
CA ILE A 255 -18.59 -26.01 -20.78
C ILE A 255 -18.51 -26.26 -22.28
N TYR A 256 -19.56 -25.86 -22.99
CA TYR A 256 -19.54 -25.80 -24.45
C TYR A 256 -18.90 -24.47 -24.90
N ILE A 257 -17.86 -24.57 -25.75
CA ILE A 257 -17.14 -23.44 -26.36
C ILE A 257 -17.80 -23.09 -27.70
#